data_AF-A0A8X6IB70-F1
#
_entry.id   AF-A0A8X6IB70-F1
#
_cell.length_a   1.000
_cell.length_b   1.000
_cell.length_c   1.000
_cell.angle_alpha   90.00
_cell.angle_beta   90.00
_cell.angle_gamma   90.00
#
_symmetry.space_group_name_H-M   'P 1'
#
loop_
_entity.id
_entity.type
_entity.pdbx_description
1 polymer ?
#
loop_
_entity_poly.entity_id
_entity_poly.type
_entity_poly.pdbx_seq_one_letter_code
_entity_poly.pdbx_strand_id
1 'polypeptide(L)'
;MPTYIAGFGQQRIHITSTIYHCMISIVQSRSEQRNFQLIIITHDEDFIELLGRSETVEHFYKVSKDNNAHSKITKLCISKLN
;
A
#
# COMPACT_ATOMS: atom_id res chain seq x y z
N MET A 1 -34.54 12.25 -33.62
CA MET A 1 -33.08 12.14 -33.80
C MET A 1 -32.42 12.33 -32.43
N PRO A 2 -31.50 11.45 -32.02
CA PRO A 2 -31.62 10.70 -30.76
C PRO A 2 -31.05 11.41 -29.53
N THR A 3 -31.73 11.18 -28.40
CA THR A 3 -31.40 11.59 -27.04
C THR A 3 -30.23 10.74 -26.52
N TYR A 4 -29.11 11.36 -26.14
CA TYR A 4 -28.03 10.66 -25.44
C TYR A 4 -28.48 10.34 -24.01
N ILE A 5 -28.73 9.06 -23.75
CA ILE A 5 -28.77 8.52 -22.39
C ILE A 5 -27.37 8.68 -21.79
N ALA A 6 -27.28 9.41 -20.67
CA ALA A 6 -26.08 9.44 -19.85
C ALA A 6 -25.82 8.01 -19.37
N GLY A 7 -24.93 7.31 -20.07
CA GLY A 7 -24.44 6.01 -19.66
C GLY A 7 -23.83 6.17 -18.28
N PHE A 8 -24.43 5.48 -17.31
CA PHE A 8 -23.86 5.27 -15.98
C PHE A 8 -22.37 4.99 -16.13
N GLY A 9 -21.56 5.90 -15.61
CA GLY A 9 -20.13 5.70 -15.47
C GLY A 9 -19.93 4.33 -14.86
N GLN A 10 -19.31 3.45 -15.62
CA GLN A 10 -18.92 2.13 -15.18
C GLN A 10 -18.04 2.37 -13.95
N GLN A 11 -18.63 2.28 -12.75
CA GLN A 11 -17.96 2.30 -11.47
C GLN A 11 -17.12 1.03 -11.47
N ARG A 12 -15.96 1.13 -12.12
CA ARG A 12 -14.95 0.11 -12.20
C ARG A 12 -14.41 0.02 -10.79
N ILE A 13 -15.07 -0.78 -9.96
CA ILE A 13 -14.61 -1.16 -8.64
C ILE A 13 -13.18 -1.65 -8.85
N HIS A 14 -12.22 -0.80 -8.46
CA HIS A 14 -10.81 -1.09 -8.56
C HIS A 14 -10.56 -2.19 -7.53
N ILE A 15 -10.57 -3.44 -7.97
CA ILE A 15 -10.35 -4.63 -7.13
C ILE A 15 -9.03 -4.59 -6.34
N THR A 16 -8.06 -3.77 -6.75
CA THR A 16 -6.84 -3.50 -5.98
C THR A 16 -7.13 -2.68 -4.72
N SER A 17 -8.06 -1.72 -4.75
CA SER A 17 -8.44 -0.93 -3.57
C SER A 17 -9.00 -1.84 -2.47
N THR A 18 -9.74 -2.90 -2.79
CA THR A 18 -10.34 -3.77 -1.76
C THR A 18 -9.32 -4.60 -0.98
N ILE A 19 -8.28 -5.13 -1.64
CA ILE A 19 -7.20 -5.87 -0.96
C ILE A 19 -6.41 -4.92 -0.06
N TYR A 20 -6.04 -3.74 -0.57
CA TYR A 20 -5.29 -2.76 0.20
C TYR A 20 -6.06 -2.30 1.44
N HIS A 21 -7.35 -2.01 1.31
CA HIS A 21 -8.20 -1.65 2.45
C HIS A 21 -8.30 -2.79 3.46
N CYS A 22 -8.49 -4.03 3.02
CA CYS A 22 -8.57 -5.19 3.92
C CYS A 22 -7.27 -5.36 4.72
N MET A 23 -6.11 -5.24 4.07
CA MET A 23 -4.82 -5.34 4.74
C MET A 23 -4.62 -4.23 5.77
N ILE A 24 -4.97 -2.98 5.42
CA ILE A 24 -4.93 -1.85 6.36
C ILE A 24 -5.85 -2.11 7.56
N SER A 25 -7.07 -2.58 7.33
CA SER A 25 -8.00 -2.93 8.41
C SER A 25 -7.46 -4.03 9.33
N ILE A 26 -6.74 -5.02 8.80
CA ILE A 26 -6.08 -6.05 9.62
C ILE A 26 -4.97 -5.44 10.47
N VAL A 27 -4.11 -4.59 9.89
CA VAL A 27 -3.02 -3.95 10.64
C VAL A 27 -3.59 -3.05 11.75
N GLN A 28 -4.61 -2.24 11.45
CA GLN A 28 -5.24 -1.35 12.43
C GLN A 28 -5.97 -2.13 13.53
N SER A 29 -6.76 -3.14 13.18
CA SER A 29 -7.53 -3.92 14.17
C SER A 29 -6.67 -4.75 15.11
N ARG A 30 -5.41 -5.02 14.74
CA ARG A 30 -4.50 -5.89 15.49
C ARG A 30 -3.22 -5.20 15.96
N SER A 31 -3.06 -3.90 15.70
CA SER A 31 -1.86 -3.13 16.07
C SER A 31 -1.64 -3.09 17.59
N GLU A 32 -2.71 -3.09 18.38
CA GLU A 32 -2.65 -3.06 19.85
C GLU A 32 -2.37 -4.44 20.48
N GLN A 33 -2.40 -5.52 19.68
CA GLN A 33 -2.14 -6.87 20.17
C GLN A 33 -0.64 -7.11 20.30
N ARG A 34 -0.16 -7.43 21.51
CA ARG A 34 1.27 -7.68 21.79
C ARG A 34 1.89 -8.83 21.00
N ASN A 35 1.08 -9.72 20.43
CA ASN A 35 1.53 -10.95 19.76
C ASN A 35 1.20 -10.92 18.26
N PHE A 36 1.03 -9.74 17.67
CA PHE A 36 0.74 -9.60 16.26
C PHE A 36 1.96 -9.09 15.49
N GLN A 37 2.38 -9.84 14.49
CA GLN A 37 3.37 -9.41 13.50
C GLN A 37 2.84 -9.76 12.11
N LEU A 38 2.79 -8.76 11.23
CA LEU A 38 2.48 -8.93 9.82
C LEU A 38 3.67 -8.41 9.00
N ILE A 39 4.24 -9.27 8.15
CA ILE A 39 5.31 -8.91 7.22
C ILE A 39 4.72 -8.85 5.82
N ILE A 40 4.86 -7.70 5.18
CA ILE A 40 4.38 -7.49 3.81
C ILE A 40 5.59 -7.28 2.90
N ILE A 41 5.66 -8.05 1.82
CA ILE A 41 6.67 -7.90 0.76
C ILE A 41 5.92 -7.52 -0.50
N THR A 42 6.14 -6.30 -0.99
CA THR A 42 5.53 -5.79 -2.22
C THR A 42 6.55 -4.99 -3.02
N HIS A 43 6.30 -4.86 -4.31
CA HIS A 43 6.98 -3.91 -5.20
C HIS A 43 6.07 -2.74 -5.59
N ASP A 44 4.82 -2.73 -5.11
CA ASP A 44 3.84 -1.68 -5.38
C ASP A 44 4.12 -0.47 -4.49
N GLU A 45 4.56 0.63 -5.10
CA GLU A 45 4.87 1.89 -4.41
C GLU A 45 3.60 2.63 -3.96
N ASP A 46 2.49 2.54 -4.71
CA ASP A 46 1.21 3.16 -4.36
C ASP A 46 0.63 2.57 -3.06
N PHE A 47 0.83 1.26 -2.84
CA PHE A 47 0.45 0.61 -1.59
C PHE A 47 1.25 1.11 -0.39
N ILE A 48 2.55 1.38 -0.57
CA ILE A 48 3.41 1.92 0.50
C ILE A 48 2.94 3.33 0.87
N GLU A 49 2.59 4.15 -0.12
CA GLU A 49 2.02 5.49 0.10
C GLU A 49 0.69 5.42 0.85
N LEU A 50 -0.20 4.49 0.48
CA LEU A 50 -1.48 4.29 1.15
C LEU A 50 -1.31 3.87 2.63
N LEU A 51 -0.32 3.01 2.93
CA LEU A 51 0.03 2.64 4.31
C LEU A 51 0.59 3.83 5.11
N GLY A 52 1.30 4.75 4.45
CA GLY A 52 1.77 5.98 5.08
C GLY A 52 0.64 6.88 5.52
N ARG A 53 -0.38 7.03 4.67
CA ARG A 53 -1.56 7.87 4.94
C ARG A 53 -2.43 7.33 6.09
N SER A 54 -2.37 6.04 6.40
CA SER A 54 -3.15 5.45 7.48
C SER A 54 -2.51 5.59 8.87
N GLU A 55 -1.36 6.30 8.98
CA GLU A 55 -0.56 6.53 10.20
C GLU A 55 -0.15 5.25 10.95
N THR A 56 -0.36 4.08 10.33
CA THR A 56 -0.17 2.79 11.00
C THR A 56 1.26 2.27 10.82
N VAL A 57 1.99 2.79 9.82
CA VAL A 57 3.37 2.39 9.51
C VAL A 57 4.21 3.64 9.27
N GLU A 58 5.31 3.78 10.02
CA GLU A 58 6.22 4.93 9.90
C GLU A 58 7.41 4.67 8.97
N HIS A 59 7.83 3.41 8.88
CA HIS A 59 9.06 3.01 8.21
C HIS A 59 8.88 1.73 7.40
N PHE A 60 9.60 1.62 6.29
CA PHE A 60 9.70 0.40 5.50
C PHE A 60 11.15 0.10 5.14
N TYR A 61 11.41 -1.14 4.72
CA TYR A 61 12.72 -1.57 4.24
C TYR A 61 12.68 -1.72 2.73
N LYS A 62 13.48 -0.92 2.02
CA LYS A 62 13.71 -1.06 0.58
C LYS A 62 14.87 -2.01 0.35
N VAL A 63 14.62 -3.08 -0.40
CA VAL A 63 15.65 -4.00 -0.87
C VAL A 63 16.03 -3.61 -2.30
N SER A 64 17.30 -3.39 -2.56
CA SER A 64 17.82 -3.05 -3.89
C SER A 64 19.10 -3.82 -4.19
N LYS A 65 19.52 -3.82 -5.46
CA LYS A 65 20.85 -4.28 -5.86
C LYS A 65 21.82 -3.10 -5.91
N ASP A 66 23.05 -3.30 -5.44
CA ASP A 66 24.13 -2.34 -5.66
C ASP A 66 24.82 -2.58 -7.01
N ASN A 67 25.85 -1.77 -7.31
CA ASN A 67 26.62 -1.87 -8.56
C ASN A 67 27.36 -3.22 -8.71
N ASN A 68 27.49 -3.98 -7.62
CA ASN A 68 28.14 -5.29 -7.57
C ASN A 68 27.10 -6.44 -7.54
N ALA A 69 25.81 -6.13 -7.77
CA ALA A 69 24.69 -7.06 -7.72
C ALA A 69 24.42 -7.71 -6.34
N HIS A 70 25.04 -7.18 -5.28
CA HIS A 70 24.74 -7.61 -3.92
C HIS A 70 23.44 -6.96 -3.44
N SER A 71 22.71 -7.70 -2.59
CA SER A 71 21.47 -7.19 -2.00
C SER A 71 21.80 -6.18 -0.90
N LYS A 72 21.24 -4.98 -1.02
CA LYS A 72 21.33 -3.91 -0.03
C LYS A 72 19.95 -3.63 0.55
N ILE A 73 19.86 -3.49 1.87
CA ILE A 73 18.63 -3.13 2.57
C ILE A 73 18.79 -1.71 3.10
N THR A 74 17.81 -0.85 2.82
CA THR A 74 17.78 0.54 3.30
C THR A 74 16.47 0.79 4.04
N LYS A 75 16.55 1.28 5.29
CA LYS A 75 15.36 1.71 6.04
C LYS A 75 14.97 3.12 5.60
N LEU A 76 13.72 3.29 5.18
CA LEU A 76 13.17 4.56 4.72
C LEU A 76 11.96 4.94 5.58
N CYS A 77 11.76 6.24 5.80
CA CYS A 77 10.59 6.78 6.47
C CYS A 77 9.51 7.10 5.43
N ILE A 78 8.27 6.68 5.68
CA ILE A 78 7.18 6.83 4.70
C ILE A 78 6.78 8.30 4.54
N SER A 79 6.90 9.13 5.57
CA SER A 79 6.59 10.57 5.51
C SER A 79 7.45 11.37 4.53
N LYS A 80 8.46 10.75 3.91
CA LYS A 80 9.31 11.34 2.87
C LYS A 80 8.90 10.94 1.46
N LEU A 81 7.87 10.12 1.29
CA LEU A 81 7.18 9.96 0.01
C LEU A 81 6.15 11.10 -0.08
N ASN A 82 6.48 12.09 -0.91
CA ASN A 82 5.75 13.33 -1.26
C ASN A 82 4.31 13.50 -0.78
#